data_AF-A0A6F9CDK1-F1
#
_entry.id   AF-A0A6F9CDK1-F1
#
_cell.length_a   1.000
_cell.length_b   1.000
_cell.length_c   1.000
_cell.angle_alpha   90.00
_cell.angle_beta   90.00
_cell.angle_gamma   90.00
#
_symmetry.space_group_name_H-M   'P 1'
#
loop_
_entity.id
_entity.type
_entity.pdbx_description
1 polymer ?
#
loop_
_entity_poly.entity_id
_entity_poly.type
_entity_poly.pdbx_seq_one_letter_code
_entity_poly.pdbx_strand_id
1 'polypeptide(L)'
;VLYEHDGVFIHTNPERSEEQDSLTSGSLRILDRDGDIVLEYKPMEDVDHSAMLCAAKEFSSVFEWGQRRQGQSQATGDMPPRQVEHQQSCETEWDMVHTVQFRKKPSNNGGEKSKGSRLFFSLSDLASVRVREEGWSYLVFTLRDRNMGVELPALHFHQGGSEGFLDCLRKYVLLT
;
A
#
# COMPACT_ATOMS: atom_id res chain seq x y z
N VAL A 1 -16.30 6.43 -15.22
CA VAL A 1 -16.07 5.42 -14.15
C VAL A 1 -17.34 5.37 -13.34
N LEU A 2 -17.91 4.19 -13.14
CA LEU A 2 -19.16 3.99 -12.40
C LEU A 2 -18.90 3.66 -10.93
N TYR A 3 -17.80 2.95 -10.67
CA TYR A 3 -17.31 2.62 -9.34
C TYR A 3 -15.81 2.39 -9.40
N GLU A 4 -15.11 2.74 -8.34
CA GLU A 4 -13.68 2.51 -8.16
C GLU A 4 -13.41 2.24 -6.68
N HIS A 5 -12.59 1.23 -6.40
CA HIS A 5 -12.15 0.88 -5.05
C HIS A 5 -10.67 0.50 -5.08
N ASP A 6 -9.89 1.22 -4.28
CA ASP A 6 -8.45 1.00 -4.11
C ASP A 6 -8.16 -0.04 -3.02
N GLY A 7 -6.91 -0.48 -2.93
CA GLY A 7 -6.48 -1.42 -1.88
C GLY A 7 -7.01 -2.84 -2.08
N VAL A 8 -7.26 -3.21 -3.34
CA VAL A 8 -7.57 -4.59 -3.75
C VAL A 8 -6.28 -5.27 -4.16
N PHE A 9 -6.08 -6.52 -3.75
CA PHE A 9 -4.85 -7.26 -4.04
C PHE A 9 -5.12 -8.48 -4.92
N ILE A 10 -4.15 -8.80 -5.78
CA ILE A 10 -4.16 -9.98 -6.65
C ILE A 10 -2.81 -10.70 -6.57
N HIS A 11 -2.80 -12.02 -6.59
CA HIS A 11 -1.55 -12.78 -6.75
C HIS A 11 -1.04 -12.65 -8.18
N THR A 12 0.19 -12.16 -8.35
CA THR A 12 0.82 -12.04 -9.68
C THR A 12 1.49 -13.32 -10.16
N ASN A 13 1.70 -14.28 -9.25
CA ASN A 13 2.25 -15.59 -9.58
C ASN A 13 1.36 -16.70 -8.98
N PRO A 14 0.58 -17.42 -9.80
CA PRO A 14 -0.30 -18.48 -9.30
C PRO A 14 0.47 -19.63 -8.64
N GLU A 15 1.71 -19.89 -9.06
CA GLU A 15 2.57 -20.96 -8.50
C GLU A 15 3.10 -20.62 -7.11
N ARG A 16 3.02 -19.35 -6.69
CA ARG A 16 3.51 -18.85 -5.39
C ARG A 16 2.40 -18.13 -4.60
N SER A 17 1.16 -18.59 -4.76
CA SER A 17 0.00 -17.97 -4.10
C SER A 17 0.09 -18.00 -2.57
N GLU A 18 0.92 -18.86 -1.98
CA GLU A 18 1.15 -18.92 -0.53
C GLU A 18 2.15 -17.87 -0.02
N GLU A 19 2.96 -17.28 -0.90
CA GLU A 19 3.93 -16.23 -0.54
C GLU A 19 3.23 -14.87 -0.50
N GLN A 20 3.20 -14.22 0.67
CA GLN A 20 2.60 -12.89 0.85
C GLN A 20 3.25 -11.83 -0.06
N ASP A 21 4.52 -12.02 -0.42
CA ASP A 21 5.29 -11.13 -1.30
C ASP A 21 4.85 -11.18 -2.78
N SER A 22 3.91 -12.07 -3.14
CA SER A 22 3.37 -12.18 -4.50
C SER A 22 2.15 -11.31 -4.77
N LEU A 23 1.58 -10.68 -3.74
CA LEU A 23 0.39 -9.84 -3.84
C LEU A 23 0.77 -8.47 -4.43
N THR A 24 0.06 -8.08 -5.48
CA THR A 24 0.13 -6.74 -6.03
C THR A 24 -1.13 -5.99 -5.70
N SER A 25 -0.98 -4.79 -5.12
CA SER A 25 -2.08 -3.87 -4.85
C SER A 25 -2.55 -3.17 -6.13
N GLY A 26 -3.81 -2.78 -6.18
CA GLY A 26 -4.41 -2.11 -7.31
C GLY A 26 -5.81 -1.58 -7.04
N SER A 27 -6.37 -0.97 -8.08
CA SER A 27 -7.74 -0.44 -8.06
C SER A 27 -8.66 -1.29 -8.92
N LEU A 28 -9.83 -1.61 -8.37
CA LEU A 28 -10.89 -2.34 -9.04
C LEU A 28 -11.97 -1.36 -9.49
N ARG A 29 -12.33 -1.40 -10.78
CA ARG A 29 -13.19 -0.39 -11.41
C ARG A 29 -14.30 -1.03 -12.21
N ILE A 30 -15.48 -0.42 -12.15
CA ILE A 30 -16.58 -0.68 -13.08
C ILE A 30 -16.68 0.53 -14.00
N LEU A 31 -16.64 0.31 -15.31
CA LEU A 31 -16.60 1.36 -16.32
C LEU A 31 -17.74 1.16 -17.32
N ASP A 32 -18.33 2.26 -17.78
CA ASP A 32 -19.13 2.29 -19.01
C ASP A 32 -18.19 2.61 -20.18
N ARG A 33 -18.18 1.73 -21.18
CA ARG A 33 -17.42 1.87 -22.43
C ARG A 33 -18.36 1.69 -23.60
N ASP A 34 -18.85 2.82 -24.12
CA ASP A 34 -19.73 2.87 -25.29
C ASP A 34 -21.00 2.01 -25.12
N GLY A 35 -21.53 1.96 -23.88
CA GLY A 35 -22.71 1.17 -23.53
C GLY A 35 -22.42 -0.27 -23.08
N ASP A 36 -21.17 -0.74 -23.18
CA ASP A 36 -20.74 -1.99 -22.55
C ASP A 36 -20.20 -1.71 -21.15
N ILE A 37 -20.65 -2.48 -20.16
CA ILE A 37 -20.17 -2.35 -18.78
C ILE A 37 -19.02 -3.33 -18.59
N VAL A 38 -17.85 -2.80 -18.27
CA VAL A 38 -16.62 -3.59 -18.12
C VAL A 38 -16.07 -3.47 -16.71
N LEU A 39 -15.48 -4.56 -16.23
CA LEU A 39 -14.70 -4.58 -15.00
C LEU A 39 -13.22 -4.53 -15.34
N GLU A 40 -12.48 -3.67 -14.65
CA GLU A 40 -11.05 -3.51 -14.80
C GLU A 40 -10.35 -3.54 -13.45
N TYR A 41 -9.33 -4.37 -13.33
CA TYR A 41 -8.33 -4.27 -12.28
C TYR A 41 -7.07 -3.61 -12.83
N LYS A 42 -6.68 -2.48 -12.22
CA LYS A 42 -5.48 -1.74 -12.56
C LYS A 42 -4.47 -1.90 -11.41
N PRO A 43 -3.33 -2.58 -11.63
CA PRO A 43 -2.25 -2.59 -10.65
C PRO A 43 -1.82 -1.16 -10.30
N MET A 44 -1.59 -0.91 -9.02
CA MET A 44 -0.95 0.32 -8.56
C MET A 44 0.55 0.18 -8.82
N GLU A 45 1.16 1.22 -9.38
CA GLU A 45 2.62 1.24 -9.49
C GLU A 45 3.20 1.36 -8.08
N ASP A 46 4.13 0.48 -7.73
CA ASP A 46 4.90 0.66 -6.50
C ASP A 46 5.51 2.05 -6.55
N VAL A 47 5.21 2.86 -5.54
CA VAL A 47 5.89 4.13 -5.32
C VAL A 47 7.36 3.80 -5.23
N ASP A 48 8.13 4.15 -6.26
CA ASP A 48 9.56 3.88 -6.33
C ASP A 48 10.18 4.40 -5.03
N HIS A 49 10.55 3.50 -4.12
CA HIS A 49 11.06 3.87 -2.79
C HIS A 49 12.34 4.73 -2.90
N SER A 50 12.93 4.79 -4.10
CA SER A 50 13.96 5.75 -4.51
C SER A 50 13.52 7.21 -4.38
N ALA A 51 12.23 7.53 -4.53
CA ALA A 51 11.69 8.89 -4.42
C ALA A 51 11.49 9.35 -2.96
N MET A 52 11.40 8.41 -2.00
CA MET A 52 11.33 8.74 -0.56
C MET A 52 12.66 9.24 0.01
N LEU A 53 13.78 9.01 -0.67
CA LEU A 53 15.11 9.39 -0.18
C LEU A 53 15.52 10.83 -0.54
N CYS A 54 14.63 11.62 -1.14
CA CYS A 54 14.96 12.97 -1.63
C CYS A 54 14.69 14.11 -0.63
N ALA A 55 14.19 13.84 0.57
CA ALA A 55 13.92 14.86 1.59
C ALA A 55 14.98 14.86 2.71
N ALA A 56 16.25 15.05 2.35
CA ALA A 56 17.31 15.35 3.31
C ALA A 56 18.36 16.26 2.67
N LYS A 57 17.93 17.39 2.11
CA LYS A 57 18.86 18.43 1.67
C LYS A 57 18.21 19.80 1.76
N GLU A 58 18.84 20.65 2.57
CA GLU A 58 18.59 22.08 2.78
C GLU A 58 17.41 22.48 3.70
N PHE A 59 17.50 22.16 4.99
CA PHE A 59 17.16 23.13 6.04
C PHE A 59 18.26 23.15 7.10
N SER A 60 19.42 23.67 6.70
CA SER A 60 20.42 24.16 7.66
C SER A 60 19.95 25.52 8.17
N SER A 61 19.19 25.51 9.27
CA SER A 61 19.04 26.69 10.12
C SER A 61 19.59 26.31 11.50
N VAL A 62 20.91 26.25 11.57
CA VAL A 62 21.65 26.24 12.84
C VAL A 62 21.29 27.51 13.59
N PHE A 63 20.54 27.40 14.69
CA PHE A 63 20.44 28.49 15.64
C PHE A 63 21.81 28.65 16.28
N GLU A 64 22.43 29.78 16.00
CA GLU A 64 23.69 30.18 16.58
C GLU A 64 23.44 30.57 18.04
N TRP A 65 23.69 29.66 19.00
CA TRP A 65 23.81 30.05 20.41
C TRP A 65 25.08 30.87 20.57
N GLY A 66 24.94 32.16 20.30
CA GLY A 66 25.96 33.18 20.46
C GLY A 66 26.57 33.12 21.85
N GLN A 67 27.83 32.74 21.86
CA GLN A 67 28.82 33.00 22.88
C GLN A 67 28.79 34.46 23.35
N ARG A 68 28.54 34.71 24.64
CA ARG A 68 29.00 35.95 25.30
C ARG A 68 29.91 35.59 26.47
N ARG A 69 31.20 35.89 26.32
CA ARG A 69 32.18 35.95 27.40
C ARG A 69 32.37 37.39 27.89
N GLN A 70 32.87 37.48 29.13
CA GLN A 70 33.23 38.64 29.97
C GLN A 70 32.05 39.27 30.73
N GLY A 71 32.10 39.53 32.04
CA GLY A 71 33.13 39.42 33.07
C GLY A 71 32.64 40.09 34.38
N GLN A 72 33.17 39.65 35.53
CA GLN A 72 33.17 40.26 36.88
C GLN A 72 31.96 41.07 37.41
N SER A 73 31.37 40.63 38.53
CA SER A 73 31.28 41.39 39.80
C SER A 73 30.56 40.59 40.91
N GLN A 74 31.04 40.74 42.15
CA GLN A 74 30.54 40.14 43.40
C GLN A 74 29.14 40.65 43.81
N ALA A 75 28.34 39.82 44.49
CA ALA A 75 27.83 40.01 45.87
C ALA A 75 26.53 39.21 46.17
N THR A 76 26.58 38.52 47.31
CA THR A 76 25.55 37.96 48.24
C THR A 76 24.05 38.26 48.06
N GLY A 77 23.21 37.22 48.23
CA GLY A 77 21.86 37.31 48.84
C GLY A 77 20.73 36.44 48.23
N ASP A 78 20.20 35.51 49.04
CA ASP A 78 18.83 34.91 49.07
C ASP A 78 18.25 33.95 47.98
N MET A 79 18.07 32.69 48.43
CA MET A 79 16.96 31.71 48.29
C MET A 79 16.42 31.26 46.90
N PRO A 80 16.15 29.95 46.67
CA PRO A 80 16.04 29.36 45.33
C PRO A 80 14.60 29.23 44.83
N PRO A 81 14.36 29.15 43.50
CA PRO A 81 13.13 28.57 42.97
C PRO A 81 13.40 27.17 42.41
N ARG A 82 12.89 26.18 43.16
CA ARG A 82 12.31 24.89 42.72
C ARG A 82 12.94 24.24 41.47
N GLN A 83 13.77 23.23 41.75
CA GLN A 83 13.98 22.07 40.87
C GLN A 83 12.62 21.59 40.34
N VAL A 84 12.38 21.77 39.05
CA VAL A 84 11.41 20.96 38.33
C VAL A 84 12.17 19.71 37.92
N GLU A 85 12.12 18.71 38.79
CA GLU A 85 12.36 17.31 38.42
C GLU A 85 11.23 16.88 37.50
N HIS A 86 11.42 17.12 36.20
CA HIS A 86 10.84 16.27 35.17
C HIS A 86 12.02 15.69 34.41
N GLN A 87 12.64 14.68 35.01
CA GLN A 87 13.41 13.71 34.24
C GLN A 87 12.43 13.05 33.27
N GLN A 88 12.34 13.62 32.07
CA GLN A 88 11.75 12.95 30.92
C GLN A 88 12.71 11.81 30.53
N SER A 89 12.62 10.71 31.27
CA SER A 89 13.29 9.46 30.94
C SER A 89 12.51 8.79 29.81
N CYS A 90 12.62 9.32 28.60
CA CYS A 90 12.32 8.59 27.38
C CYS A 90 13.65 8.15 26.76
N GLU A 91 14.46 7.41 27.53
CA GLU A 91 15.52 6.58 26.98
C GLU A 91 14.87 5.32 26.42
N THR A 92 14.25 5.43 25.24
CA THR A 92 14.18 4.27 24.35
C THR A 92 15.43 4.35 23.50
N GLU A 93 16.46 3.65 23.99
CA GLU A 93 17.65 3.24 23.27
C GLU A 93 17.19 2.44 22.04
N TRP A 94 16.92 3.13 20.93
CA TRP A 94 16.81 2.49 19.62
C TRP A 94 18.22 2.12 19.19
N ASP A 95 18.69 1.00 19.71
CA ASP A 95 19.97 0.44 19.31
C ASP A 95 19.91 0.16 17.80
N MET A 96 20.73 0.90 17.05
CA MET A 96 20.73 0.90 15.60
C MET A 96 21.27 -0.46 15.13
N VAL A 97 20.38 -1.38 14.72
CA VAL A 97 20.81 -2.69 14.23
C VAL A 97 21.60 -2.50 12.93
N HIS A 98 22.85 -2.95 12.94
CA HIS A 98 23.86 -2.79 11.90
C HIS A 98 23.33 -2.87 10.47
N THR A 99 23.72 -1.90 9.64
CA THR A 99 23.60 -1.93 8.18
C THR A 99 24.20 -3.22 7.63
N VAL A 100 23.34 -4.16 7.24
CA VAL A 100 23.72 -5.22 6.32
C VAL A 100 23.90 -4.59 4.94
N GLN A 101 25.14 -4.54 4.47
CA GLN A 101 25.38 -4.23 3.07
C GLN A 101 24.81 -5.39 2.25
N PHE A 102 23.66 -5.17 1.63
CA PHE A 102 23.22 -6.06 0.55
C PHE A 102 24.25 -5.95 -0.57
N ARG A 103 25.11 -6.96 -0.67
CA ARG A 103 25.87 -7.21 -1.89
C ARG A 103 24.85 -7.52 -2.98
N LYS A 104 24.45 -6.48 -3.71
CA LYS A 104 23.67 -6.57 -4.93
C LYS A 104 24.46 -7.44 -5.90
N LYS A 105 24.08 -8.72 -5.97
CA LYS A 105 24.47 -9.59 -7.07
C LYS A 105 23.82 -8.98 -8.31
N PRO A 106 24.57 -8.69 -9.39
CA PRO A 106 23.95 -8.26 -10.62
C PRO A 106 23.15 -9.47 -11.13
N SER A 107 21.84 -9.50 -10.84
CA SER A 107 20.91 -10.30 -11.62
C SER A 107 20.87 -9.66 -13.00
N ASN A 108 21.81 -10.12 -13.83
CA ASN A 108 21.68 -10.08 -15.27
C ASN A 108 20.50 -10.99 -15.64
N ASN A 109 19.30 -10.44 -15.55
CA ASN A 109 18.14 -10.95 -16.28
C ASN A 109 17.45 -9.73 -16.86
N GLY A 110 17.64 -9.52 -18.17
CA GLY A 110 16.70 -8.80 -19.02
C GLY A 110 15.40 -9.61 -19.12
N GLY A 111 14.73 -9.76 -17.99
CA GLY A 111 13.39 -10.32 -17.88
C GLY A 111 12.43 -9.16 -17.82
N GLU A 112 11.50 -9.14 -18.76
CA GLU A 112 10.41 -8.20 -18.90
C GLU A 112 9.87 -7.76 -17.53
N LYS A 113 9.79 -6.45 -17.31
CA LYS A 113 9.00 -5.85 -16.22
C LYS A 113 7.67 -6.60 -16.24
N SER A 114 7.40 -7.39 -15.21
CA SER A 114 6.16 -8.15 -15.08
C SER A 114 5.04 -7.15 -15.27
N LYS A 115 4.41 -7.20 -16.45
CA LYS A 115 3.22 -6.42 -16.78
C LYS A 115 2.18 -6.94 -15.81
N GLY A 116 2.10 -6.28 -14.65
CA GLY A 116 1.34 -6.73 -13.49
C GLY A 116 -0.05 -7.16 -13.91
N SER A 117 -0.53 -8.25 -13.32
CA SER A 117 -1.78 -8.95 -13.63
C SER A 117 -2.94 -7.97 -13.79
N ARG A 118 -3.13 -7.44 -15.00
CA ARG A 118 -4.22 -6.54 -15.35
C ARG A 118 -5.39 -7.44 -15.71
N LEU A 119 -6.51 -7.26 -15.00
CA LEU A 119 -7.75 -7.95 -15.35
C LEU A 119 -8.66 -6.96 -16.08
N PHE A 120 -9.28 -7.41 -17.16
CA PHE A 120 -10.24 -6.62 -17.92
C PHE A 120 -11.23 -7.55 -18.61
N PHE A 121 -12.53 -7.42 -18.33
CA PHE A 121 -13.57 -8.21 -18.97
C PHE A 121 -14.92 -7.49 -19.00
N SER A 122 -15.77 -7.84 -19.97
CA SER A 122 -17.16 -7.35 -20.00
C SER A 122 -17.99 -8.07 -18.95
N LEU A 123 -18.83 -7.32 -18.24
CA LEU A 123 -19.80 -7.90 -17.32
C LEU A 123 -20.82 -8.81 -18.03
N SER A 124 -20.99 -8.64 -19.34
CA SER A 124 -21.78 -9.53 -20.18
C SER A 124 -21.21 -10.95 -20.26
N ASP A 125 -19.92 -11.12 -20.00
CA ASP A 125 -19.23 -12.42 -19.96
C ASP A 125 -19.19 -13.02 -18.55
N LEU A 126 -19.60 -12.28 -17.51
CA LEU A 126 -19.55 -12.78 -16.14
C LEU A 126 -20.59 -13.90 -15.95
N ALA A 127 -20.13 -15.06 -15.49
CA ALA A 127 -20.98 -16.22 -15.16
C ALA A 127 -21.40 -16.18 -13.68
N SER A 128 -20.44 -16.02 -12.79
CA SER A 128 -20.68 -16.01 -11.35
C SER A 128 -19.57 -15.27 -10.60
N VAL A 129 -19.88 -14.88 -9.37
CA VAL A 129 -18.93 -14.36 -8.40
C VAL A 129 -19.00 -15.22 -7.16
N ARG A 130 -17.89 -15.84 -6.78
CA ARG A 130 -17.78 -16.52 -5.48
C ARG A 130 -17.23 -15.54 -4.46
N VAL A 131 -17.92 -15.45 -3.34
CA VAL A 131 -17.49 -14.68 -2.16
C VAL A 131 -17.07 -15.67 -1.07
N ARG A 132 -15.98 -15.34 -0.38
CA ARG A 132 -15.44 -16.11 0.75
C ARG A 132 -14.94 -15.14 1.80
N GLU A 133 -15.15 -15.48 3.07
CA GLU A 133 -14.83 -14.63 4.21
C GLU A 133 -14.06 -15.44 5.25
N GLU A 134 -12.78 -15.11 5.43
CA GLU A 134 -11.86 -15.78 6.35
C GLU A 134 -10.97 -14.72 7.03
N GLY A 135 -11.57 -13.86 7.84
CA GLY A 135 -10.91 -12.68 8.44
C GLY A 135 -10.85 -11.46 7.50
N TRP A 136 -10.82 -11.69 6.19
CA TRP A 136 -11.08 -10.73 5.12
C TRP A 136 -11.92 -11.39 4.03
N SER A 137 -12.52 -10.58 3.17
CA SER A 137 -13.28 -11.09 2.02
C SER A 137 -12.38 -11.23 0.79
N TYR A 138 -12.52 -12.33 0.04
CA TYR A 138 -11.98 -12.44 -1.31
C TYR A 138 -13.06 -12.83 -2.32
N LEU A 139 -12.90 -12.33 -3.55
CA LEU A 139 -13.80 -12.53 -4.67
C LEU A 139 -13.11 -13.33 -5.77
N VAL A 140 -13.79 -14.33 -6.31
CA VAL A 140 -13.36 -15.07 -7.49
C VAL A 140 -14.43 -14.95 -8.56
N PHE A 141 -14.08 -14.34 -9.69
CA PHE A 141 -14.97 -14.23 -10.85
C PHE A 141 -14.82 -15.45 -11.75
N THR A 142 -15.93 -15.96 -12.26
CA THR A 142 -15.94 -16.98 -13.31
C THR A 142 -16.56 -16.37 -14.56
N LEU A 143 -15.86 -16.43 -15.69
CA LEU A 143 -16.38 -15.99 -16.99
C LEU A 143 -17.08 -17.15 -17.70
N ARG A 144 -18.12 -16.84 -18.47
CA ARG A 144 -18.79 -17.77 -19.37
C ARG A 144 -17.87 -18.04 -20.54
N ASP A 145 -17.35 -19.26 -20.64
CA ASP A 145 -16.75 -19.77 -21.87
C ASP A 145 -17.57 -20.97 -22.35
N ARG A 146 -17.58 -21.18 -23.68
CA ARG A 146 -18.59 -21.95 -24.43
C ARG A 146 -18.91 -23.33 -23.85
N ASN A 147 -18.00 -23.96 -23.09
CA ASN A 147 -18.22 -25.27 -22.47
C ASN A 147 -17.62 -25.45 -21.05
N MET A 148 -16.66 -24.63 -20.61
CA MET A 148 -16.04 -24.72 -19.28
C MET A 148 -15.74 -23.30 -18.79
N GLY A 149 -16.42 -22.81 -17.75
CA GLY A 149 -16.19 -21.45 -17.23
C GLY A 149 -14.72 -21.22 -16.84
N VAL A 150 -14.22 -20.00 -17.08
CA VAL A 150 -12.84 -19.62 -16.75
C VAL A 150 -12.82 -18.88 -15.43
N GLU A 151 -12.17 -19.45 -14.41
CA GLU A 151 -11.96 -18.77 -13.13
C GLU A 151 -10.80 -17.78 -13.23
N LEU A 152 -11.05 -16.54 -12.82
CA LEU A 152 -10.03 -15.50 -12.72
C LEU A 152 -9.30 -15.58 -11.37
N PRO A 153 -8.10 -14.99 -11.25
CA PRO A 153 -7.39 -14.94 -9.97
C PRO A 153 -8.24 -14.27 -8.88
N ALA A 154 -8.05 -14.71 -7.63
CA ALA A 154 -8.76 -14.16 -6.50
C ALA A 154 -8.37 -12.69 -6.25
N LEU A 155 -9.37 -11.86 -5.96
CA LEU A 155 -9.21 -10.48 -5.51
C LEU A 155 -9.43 -10.41 -4.00
N HIS A 156 -8.45 -9.87 -3.28
CA HIS A 156 -8.45 -9.81 -1.83
C HIS A 156 -8.76 -8.40 -1.33
N PHE A 157 -9.72 -8.29 -0.42
CA PHE A 157 -10.16 -7.03 0.20
C PHE A 157 -9.77 -7.02 1.68
N HIS A 158 -8.49 -6.78 1.97
CA HIS A 158 -7.98 -6.76 3.34
C HIS A 158 -8.49 -5.57 4.17
N GLN A 159 -8.91 -4.49 3.50
CA GLN A 159 -9.39 -3.25 4.13
C GLN A 159 -10.92 -3.09 4.00
N GLY A 160 -11.64 -4.15 3.64
CA GLY A 160 -13.08 -4.09 3.35
C GLY A 160 -13.42 -3.49 1.99
N GLY A 161 -14.70 -3.14 1.79
CA GLY A 161 -15.21 -2.55 0.55
C GLY A 161 -15.77 -3.54 -0.48
N SER A 162 -15.69 -4.84 -0.21
CA SER A 162 -16.25 -5.89 -1.08
C SER A 162 -17.77 -5.81 -1.20
N GLU A 163 -18.49 -5.51 -0.10
CA GLU A 163 -19.95 -5.36 -0.13
C GLU A 163 -20.39 -4.19 -1.03
N GLY A 164 -19.79 -3.00 -0.84
CA GLY A 164 -20.09 -1.83 -1.67
C GLY A 164 -19.76 -2.06 -3.15
N PHE A 165 -18.68 -2.79 -3.43
CA PHE A 165 -18.33 -3.21 -4.78
C PHE A 165 -19.39 -4.16 -5.37
N LEU A 166 -19.81 -5.19 -4.62
CA LEU A 166 -20.84 -6.13 -5.04
C LEU A 166 -22.20 -5.46 -5.24
N ASP A 167 -22.57 -4.51 -4.38
CA ASP A 167 -23.79 -3.71 -4.51
C ASP A 167 -23.79 -2.87 -5.78
N CYS A 168 -22.62 -2.34 -6.18
CA CYS A 168 -22.50 -1.66 -7.45
C CYS A 168 -22.57 -2.64 -8.63
N LEU A 169 -21.89 -3.79 -8.55
CA LEU A 169 -21.89 -4.83 -9.58
C LEU A 169 -23.31 -5.34 -9.88
N ARG A 170 -24.14 -5.53 -8.85
CA ARG A 170 -25.54 -5.98 -8.95
C ARG A 170 -26.45 -5.02 -9.74
N LYS A 171 -26.06 -3.75 -9.92
CA LYS A 171 -26.81 -2.79 -10.75
C LYS A 171 -26.69 -3.09 -12.24
N TYR A 172 -25.66 -3.85 -12.64
CA TYR A 172 -25.31 -4.09 -14.04
C TYR A 172 -25.36 -5.57 -14.43
N VAL A 173 -25.35 -6.49 -13.44
CA VAL A 173 -25.42 -7.93 -13.66
C VAL A 173 -26.47 -8.56 -12.75
N LEU A 174 -27.32 -9.40 -13.34
CA LEU A 174 -28.16 -10.34 -12.61
C LEU A 174 -27.32 -11.59 -12.30
N LEU A 175 -26.74 -11.62 -11.09
CA LEU A 175 -26.07 -12.81 -10.57
C LEU A 175 -27.14 -13.75 -10.03
N THR A 176 -27.33 -14.91 -10.65
CA THR A 176 -28.24 -15.98 -10.21
C THR A 176 -27.57 -16.95 -9.25
#